data_AF-A0A953NQT6-F1
#
_entry.id   AF-A0A953NQT6-F1
#
_cell.length_a   1.000
_cell.length_b   1.000
_cell.length_c   1.000
_cell.angle_alpha   90.00
_cell.angle_beta   90.00
_cell.angle_gamma   90.00
#
_symmetry.space_group_name_H-M   'P 1'
#
loop_
_entity.id
_entity.type
_entity.pdbx_description
1 polymer ?
#
loop_
_entity_poly.entity_id
_entity_poly.type
_entity_poly.pdbx_seq_one_letter_code
_entity_poly.pdbx_strand_id
1 'polypeptide(L)'
;MGTTRNTDIEIEDLRNHSAEIVATLRKLLAGGAAIHPDPKREGFYEVESGALTHYIHVSPVSGKILLLATWRRAEAPAGAYQAA
;
A
#
# COMPACT_ATOMS: atom_id res chain seq x y z
N MET A 1 -4.89 30.96 -3.05
CA MET A 1 -4.46 29.71 -2.38
C MET A 1 -4.79 28.55 -3.32
N GLY A 2 -3.87 28.18 -4.20
CA GLY A 2 -3.93 26.92 -4.97
C GLY A 2 -3.09 25.88 -4.24
N THR A 3 -3.27 24.57 -4.38
CA THR A 3 -4.07 23.76 -5.30
C THR A 3 -4.26 22.43 -4.60
N THR A 4 -5.46 22.10 -4.12
CA THR A 4 -5.73 20.71 -3.72
C THR A 4 -5.99 19.95 -5.02
N ARG A 5 -4.96 19.34 -5.60
CA ARG A 5 -5.19 18.27 -6.57
C ARG A 5 -5.90 17.20 -5.77
N ASN A 6 -7.23 17.17 -5.87
CA ASN A 6 -8.01 15.98 -5.56
C ASN A 6 -7.57 14.93 -6.59
N THR A 7 -6.40 14.34 -6.36
CA THR A 7 -6.03 13.05 -6.92
C THR A 7 -7.06 12.11 -6.33
N ASP A 8 -8.12 11.88 -7.10
CA ASP A 8 -9.08 10.85 -6.79
C ASP A 8 -8.36 9.52 -6.99
N ILE A 9 -7.66 9.10 -5.94
CA ILE A 9 -7.01 7.82 -5.90
C ILE A 9 -8.15 6.81 -5.74
N GLU A 10 -8.57 6.23 -6.87
CA GLU A 10 -9.50 5.12 -6.91
C GLU A 10 -8.82 3.87 -6.35
N ILE A 11 -9.16 3.55 -5.10
CA ILE A 11 -8.71 2.32 -4.43
C ILE A 11 -9.86 1.31 -4.51
N GLU A 12 -9.68 0.25 -5.29
CA GLU A 12 -10.58 -0.89 -5.31
C GLU A 12 -10.11 -1.93 -4.28
N ASP A 13 -11.04 -2.35 -3.44
CA ASP A 13 -10.78 -3.40 -2.48
C ASP A 13 -11.25 -4.76 -3.01
N LEU A 14 -10.31 -5.67 -3.27
CA LEU A 14 -10.62 -6.98 -3.84
C LEU A 14 -10.98 -8.05 -2.78
N ARG A 15 -10.84 -7.74 -1.49
CA ARG A 15 -10.94 -8.73 -0.40
C ARG A 15 -12.02 -8.38 0.63
N ASN A 16 -12.87 -7.40 0.30
CA ASN A 16 -13.92 -6.86 1.15
C ASN A 16 -13.40 -6.33 2.50
N HIS A 17 -12.24 -5.67 2.50
CA HIS A 17 -11.74 -4.96 3.68
C HIS A 17 -12.64 -3.78 4.03
N SER A 18 -12.63 -3.40 5.30
CA SER A 18 -13.42 -2.27 5.80
C SER A 18 -13.01 -0.95 5.14
N ALA A 19 -13.99 -0.07 4.94
CA ALA A 19 -13.78 1.27 4.39
C ALA A 19 -12.72 2.09 5.17
N GLU A 20 -12.49 1.77 6.45
CA GLU A 20 -11.43 2.36 7.27
C GLU A 20 -10.02 2.04 6.75
N ILE A 21 -9.78 0.81 6.28
CA ILE A 21 -8.48 0.42 5.69
C ILE A 21 -8.26 1.16 4.39
N VAL A 22 -9.28 1.23 3.53
CA VAL A 22 -9.25 1.98 2.27
C VAL A 22 -8.99 3.47 2.51
N ALA A 23 -9.67 4.07 3.48
CA ALA A 23 -9.48 5.47 3.84
C ALA A 23 -8.07 5.74 4.42
N THR A 24 -7.54 4.80 5.20
CA THR A 24 -6.17 4.88 5.74
C THR A 24 -5.15 4.81 4.62
N LEU A 25 -5.29 3.85 3.71
CA LEU A 25 -4.42 3.72 2.54
C LEU A 25 -4.47 4.97 1.65
N ARG A 26 -5.66 5.53 1.41
CA ARG A 26 -5.82 6.79 0.66
C ARG A 26 -5.03 7.93 1.30
N LYS A 27 -5.10 8.07 2.63
CA LYS A 27 -4.35 9.09 3.37
C LYS A 27 -2.84 8.86 3.29
N LEU A 28 -2.39 7.61 3.39
CA LEU A 28 -0.97 7.24 3.28
C LEU A 28 -0.42 7.60 1.90
N LEU A 29 -1.14 7.24 0.84
CA LEU A 29 -0.74 7.55 -0.54
C LEU A 29 -0.75 9.07 -0.81
N ALA A 30 -1.76 9.79 -0.33
CA ALA A 30 -1.81 11.25 -0.43
C ALA A 30 -0.73 11.95 0.41
N GLY A 31 -0.31 11.33 1.52
CA GLY A 31 0.71 11.84 2.44
C GLY A 31 2.15 11.51 2.04
N GLY A 32 2.37 10.79 0.94
CA GLY A 32 3.70 10.37 0.50
C GLY A 32 4.33 9.32 1.42
N ALA A 33 3.53 8.35 1.88
CA ALA A 33 4.03 7.21 2.65
C ALA A 33 5.16 6.49 1.92
N ALA A 34 5.97 5.73 2.66
CA ALA A 34 7.01 4.89 2.07
C ALA A 34 6.35 3.78 1.25
N ILE A 35 6.53 3.84 -0.07
CA ILE A 35 6.06 2.85 -1.03
C ILE A 35 7.29 2.11 -1.56
N HIS A 36 7.31 0.80 -1.40
CA HIS A 36 8.36 -0.06 -1.94
C HIS A 36 7.82 -0.79 -3.17
N PRO A 37 8.40 -0.57 -4.36
CA PRO A 37 8.03 -1.33 -5.55
C PRO A 37 8.53 -2.78 -5.41
N ASP A 38 7.71 -3.74 -5.83
CA ASP A 38 8.10 -5.15 -5.90
C ASP A 38 9.00 -5.37 -7.13
N PRO A 39 10.30 -5.69 -6.98
CA PRO A 39 11.20 -5.88 -8.12
C PRO A 39 10.87 -7.12 -8.95
N LYS A 40 10.05 -8.04 -8.43
CA LYS A 40 9.65 -9.26 -9.13
C LYS A 40 8.41 -9.07 -9.99
N ARG A 41 7.60 -8.02 -9.72
CA ARG A 41 6.32 -7.80 -10.40
C ARG A 41 6.07 -6.31 -10.62
N GLU A 42 6.09 -5.89 -11.88
CA GLU A 42 5.74 -4.52 -12.25
C GLU A 42 4.30 -4.21 -11.87
N GLY A 43 4.08 -3.00 -11.34
CA GLY A 43 2.77 -2.54 -10.88
C GLY A 43 2.41 -2.99 -9.46
N PHE A 44 3.24 -3.78 -8.77
CA PHE A 44 3.00 -4.17 -7.38
C PHE A 44 3.84 -3.32 -6.43
N TYR A 45 3.22 -2.92 -5.31
CA TYR A 45 3.84 -2.05 -4.34
C TYR A 45 3.43 -2.42 -2.91
N GLU A 46 4.37 -2.24 -1.99
CA GLU A 46 4.17 -2.37 -0.55
C GLU A 46 4.15 -0.99 0.09
N VAL A 47 3.03 -0.63 0.72
CA VAL A 47 2.86 0.64 1.44
C VAL A 47 2.98 0.40 2.93
N GLU A 48 3.97 1.04 3.54
CA GLU A 48 4.22 0.93 4.97
C GLU A 48 3.38 1.92 5.77
N SER A 49 2.71 1.42 6.81
CA SER A 49 1.83 2.18 7.71
C SER A 49 2.17 1.87 9.17
N GLY A 50 3.40 2.19 9.56
CA GLY A 50 3.91 1.87 10.90
C GLY A 50 3.96 0.35 11.13
N ALA A 51 3.00 -0.18 11.88
CA ALA A 51 2.89 -1.61 12.21
C ALA A 51 2.15 -2.45 11.16
N LEU A 52 1.59 -1.83 10.12
CA LEU A 52 0.88 -2.52 9.04
C LEU A 52 1.61 -2.30 7.71
N THR A 53 1.66 -3.34 6.89
CA THR A 53 2.08 -3.26 5.50
C THR A 53 0.88 -3.58 4.62
N HIS A 54 0.58 -2.69 3.67
CA HIS A 54 -0.50 -2.85 2.71
C HIS A 54 0.11 -3.18 1.35
N TYR A 55 -0.23 -4.33 0.80
CA TYR A 55 0.18 -4.74 -0.53
C TYR A 55 -0.87 -4.32 -1.55
N ILE A 56 -0.45 -3.47 -2.45
CA ILE A 56 -1.29 -2.88 -3.48
C ILE A 56 -0.78 -3.24 -4.87
N HIS A 57 -1.68 -3.27 -5.81
CA HIS A 57 -1.36 -3.38 -7.22
C HIS A 57 -1.93 -2.17 -7.95
N VAL A 58 -1.11 -1.45 -8.68
CA VAL A 58 -1.52 -0.35 -9.54
C VAL A 58 -1.72 -0.90 -10.94
N SER A 59 -2.97 -0.93 -11.40
CA SER A 59 -3.28 -1.36 -12.76
C SER A 59 -2.68 -0.38 -13.77
N PRO A 60 -1.77 -0.82 -14.66
CA PRO A 60 -1.19 0.06 -15.68
C PRO A 60 -2.22 0.48 -16.74
N VAL A 61 -3.34 -0.24 -16.84
CA VAL A 61 -4.39 0.01 -17.84
C VAL A 61 -5.36 1.10 -17.36
N SER A 62 -5.76 1.05 -16.09
CA SER A 62 -6.80 1.93 -15.55
C SER A 62 -6.25 2.99 -14.58
N GLY A 63 -5.01 2.85 -14.12
CA GLY A 63 -4.42 3.69 -13.07
C GLY A 63 -4.99 3.45 -11.67
N LYS A 64 -5.89 2.47 -11.53
CA LYS A 64 -6.55 2.14 -10.27
C LYS A 64 -5.64 1.36 -9.35
N ILE A 65 -5.82 1.57 -8.05
CA ILE A 65 -5.05 0.90 -7.01
C ILE A 65 -5.91 -0.20 -6.41
N LEU A 66 -5.43 -1.43 -6.47
CA LEU A 66 -6.11 -2.60 -5.94
C LEU A 66 -5.44 -3.00 -4.64
N LEU A 67 -6.17 -2.95 -3.52
CA LEU A 67 -5.68 -3.48 -2.26
C LEU A 67 -5.80 -5.01 -2.27
N LEU A 68 -4.67 -5.69 -2.26
CA LEU A 68 -4.60 -7.14 -2.35
C LEU A 68 -4.51 -7.81 -0.99
N ALA A 69 -3.70 -7.26 -0.10
CA ALA A 69 -3.51 -7.81 1.23
C ALA A 69 -3.02 -6.75 2.20
N THR A 70 -3.34 -6.95 3.47
CA THR A 70 -2.77 -6.17 4.57
C THR A 70 -2.27 -7.15 5.62
N TRP A 71 -1.03 -6.99 6.08
CA TRP A 71 -0.50 -7.78 7.19
C TRP A 71 0.13 -6.87 8.23
N ARG A 72 0.13 -7.33 9.48
CA ARG A 72 0.96 -6.71 10.52
C ARG A 72 2.40 -7.00 10.17
N ARG A 73 3.20 -5.96 10.09
CA ARG A 73 4.64 -6.11 10.12
C ARG A 73 4.96 -6.77 11.45
N ALA A 74 5.31 -8.04 11.42
CA ALA A 74 5.98 -8.64 12.56
C ALA A 74 7.19 -7.74 12.79
N GLU A 75 7.31 -7.17 13.99
CA GLU A 75 8.57 -6.62 14.45
C GLU A 75 9.58 -7.70 14.11
N ALA A 76 10.44 -7.46 13.11
CA ALA A 76 11.47 -8.44 12.83
C ALA A 76 12.20 -8.57 14.17
N PRO A 77 12.26 -9.74 14.82
CA PRO A 77 13.30 -9.91 15.81
C PRO A 77 14.57 -9.57 15.04
N ALA A 78 15.28 -8.54 15.47
CA ALA A 78 16.53 -8.14 14.85
C ALA A 78 17.45 -9.37 14.88
N GLY A 79 17.52 -10.13 13.77
CA GLY A 79 18.36 -11.33 13.68
C GLY A 79 17.75 -12.64 13.17
N ALA A 80 16.74 -12.66 12.30
CA ALA A 80 16.28 -13.93 11.70
C ALA A 80 16.24 -13.91 10.16
N TYR A 81 17.40 -13.68 9.53
CA TYR A 81 17.71 -14.20 8.20
C TYR A 81 19.19 -14.57 8.05
N GLN A 82 19.85 -15.08 9.09
CA GLN A 82 21.09 -15.83 8.85
C GLN A 82 20.71 -17.29 8.60
N ALA A 83 20.74 -17.66 7.32
CA ALA A 83 20.73 -19.04 6.88
C ALA A 83 21.95 -19.77 7.45
N ALA A 84 21.75 -20.99 7.92
CA ALA A 84 22.79 -21.99 8.17
C ALA A 84 22.37 -23.29 7.49
#